data_AF-A0A9Q0WI61-F1
#
_entry.id   AF-A0A9Q0WI61-F1
#
_cell.length_a   1.000
_cell.length_b   1.000
_cell.length_c   1.000
_cell.angle_alpha   90.00
_cell.angle_beta   90.00
_cell.angle_gamma   90.00
#
_symmetry.space_group_name_H-M   'P 1'
#
loop_
_entity.id
_entity.type
_entity.pdbx_description
1 polymer ?
#
loop_
_entity_poly.entity_id
_entity_poly.type
_entity_poly.pdbx_seq_one_letter_code
_entity_poly.pdbx_strand_id
1 'polypeptide(L)'
;MAKRVSKATTSLFENLKRYLKKPWEITGPCASPEYRSALPMATEYRPECPATTKVKPVVPTSNPETVYDIKYFVRDQRRNRPPIQRTVLKKSDVVNLMKENQSFDVTQFPIPYLTAKVEEDDNAYGGGYETGFNFDKWELGSVCFEDLNGMGFVDFGWMWILEVDDMMMVFTSICNLLSSYKLKKFLI
;
A
#
# COMPACT_ATOMS: atom_id res chain seq x y z
N MET A 1 -35.83 33.41 53.99
CA MET A 1 -35.19 34.41 53.11
C MET A 1 -34.08 33.75 52.31
N ALA A 2 -34.23 33.58 51.00
CA ALA A 2 -33.16 33.09 50.13
C ALA A 2 -32.22 34.25 49.77
N LYS A 3 -30.91 34.11 50.05
CA LYS A 3 -29.90 35.11 49.64
C LYS A 3 -29.85 35.16 48.11
N ARG A 4 -30.07 36.34 47.52
CA ARG A 4 -29.77 36.62 46.11
C ARG A 4 -28.25 36.49 45.90
N VAL A 5 -27.80 35.36 45.38
CA VAL A 5 -26.45 35.26 44.81
C VAL A 5 -26.43 36.16 43.58
N SER A 6 -25.56 37.17 43.60
CA SER A 6 -25.47 38.20 42.57
C SER A 6 -24.98 37.59 41.25
N LYS A 7 -25.78 37.71 40.18
CA LYS A 7 -25.43 37.29 38.81
C LYS A 7 -24.14 37.93 38.26
N ALA A 8 -23.59 38.95 38.93
CA ALA A 8 -22.39 39.68 38.52
C ALA A 8 -21.07 39.03 38.98
N THR A 9 -21.08 38.22 40.03
CA THR A 9 -19.85 37.51 40.46
C THR A 9 -19.64 36.23 39.65
N THR A 10 -20.71 35.55 39.22
CA THR A 10 -20.62 34.37 38.35
C THR A 10 -19.96 34.69 37.00
N SER A 11 -20.25 35.85 36.41
CA SER A 11 -19.68 36.27 35.12
C SER A 11 -18.18 36.59 35.17
N LEU A 12 -17.66 37.08 36.30
CA LEU A 12 -16.23 37.34 36.48
C LEU A 12 -15.44 36.03 36.66
N PHE A 13 -15.97 35.08 37.43
CA PHE A 13 -15.39 33.74 37.56
C PHE A 13 -15.44 32.95 36.24
N GLU A 14 -16.48 33.12 35.43
CA GLU A 14 -16.56 32.54 34.09
C GLU A 14 -15.50 33.11 33.14
N ASN A 15 -15.20 34.40 33.21
CA ASN A 15 -14.11 35.00 32.44
C ASN A 15 -12.72 34.55 32.91
N LEU A 16 -12.49 34.40 34.23
CA LEU A 16 -11.23 33.86 34.78
C LEU A 16 -11.00 32.40 34.40
N LYS A 17 -12.05 31.57 34.33
CA LYS A 17 -11.98 30.19 33.86
C LYS A 17 -11.53 30.06 32.39
N ARG A 18 -11.67 31.11 31.57
CA ARG A 18 -11.18 31.11 30.18
C ARG A 18 -9.65 31.27 30.08
N TYR A 19 -9.01 31.86 31.10
CA TYR A 19 -7.56 32.02 31.17
C TYR A 19 -6.85 30.84 31.85
N LEU A 20 -7.60 29.98 32.54
CA LEU A 20 -7.08 28.77 33.15
C LEU A 20 -7.29 27.60 32.18
N LYS A 21 -6.19 27.09 31.62
CA LYS A 21 -6.21 25.85 30.82
C LYS A 21 -6.85 24.72 31.64
N LYS A 22 -7.58 23.83 30.98
CA LYS A 22 -8.07 22.63 31.68
C LYS A 22 -6.85 21.84 32.16
N PRO A 23 -6.93 21.16 33.31
CA PRO A 23 -5.76 20.55 33.92
C PRO A 23 -5.07 19.49 33.02
N TRP A 24 -5.82 18.86 32.11
CA TRP A 24 -5.33 17.91 31.12
C TRP A 24 -4.85 18.53 29.79
N GLU A 25 -4.84 19.86 29.66
CA GLU A 25 -4.34 20.61 28.49
C GLU A 25 -2.94 21.22 28.77
N ILE A 26 -2.33 20.89 29.92
CA ILE A 26 -1.02 21.40 30.33
C ILE A 26 0.11 20.54 29.77
N THR A 27 -0.04 19.21 29.78
CA THR A 27 0.94 18.26 29.26
C THR A 27 0.25 17.09 28.56
N GLY A 28 0.98 16.41 27.66
CA GLY A 28 0.48 15.26 26.91
C GLY A 28 -0.12 15.62 25.55
N PRO A 29 -0.74 14.65 24.86
CA PRO A 29 -1.22 14.83 23.49
C PRO A 29 -2.21 15.99 23.33
N CYS A 30 -3.09 16.21 24.32
CA CYS A 30 -4.07 17.30 24.30
C CYS A 30 -3.47 18.70 24.48
N ALA A 31 -2.16 18.81 24.74
CA ALA A 31 -1.43 20.08 24.86
C ALA A 31 -0.68 20.45 23.56
N SER A 32 -0.59 19.56 22.57
CA SER A 32 0.08 19.86 21.30
C SER A 32 -0.83 20.68 20.38
N PRO A 33 -0.29 21.63 19.60
CA PRO A 33 -1.08 22.43 18.64
C PRO A 33 -1.64 21.60 17.47
N GLU A 34 -1.10 20.40 17.27
CA GLU A 34 -1.46 19.49 16.18
C GLU A 34 -2.61 18.55 16.55
N TYR A 35 -2.93 18.48 17.85
CA TYR A 35 -3.99 17.61 18.36
C TYR A 35 -5.37 18.04 17.86
N ARG A 36 -6.09 17.09 17.25
CA ARG A 36 -7.48 17.26 16.81
C ARG A 36 -8.38 16.26 17.52
N SER A 37 -9.58 16.71 17.90
CA SER A 37 -10.58 15.84 18.50
C SER A 37 -11.16 14.86 17.47
N ALA A 38 -11.38 13.60 17.86
CA ALA A 38 -11.90 12.56 16.99
C ALA A 38 -13.41 12.68 16.65
N LEU A 39 -14.11 13.66 17.21
CA LEU A 39 -15.55 13.85 17.01
C LEU A 39 -15.79 14.94 15.95
N PRO A 40 -15.91 14.59 14.65
CA PRO A 40 -16.25 15.57 13.64
C PRO A 40 -17.69 16.05 13.82
N MET A 41 -17.97 17.28 13.41
CA MET A 41 -19.35 17.76 13.34
C MET A 41 -20.12 16.99 12.27
N ALA A 42 -21.40 16.71 12.51
CA ALA A 42 -22.25 16.01 11.56
C ALA A 42 -22.32 16.71 10.19
N THR A 43 -22.24 18.05 10.19
CA THR A 43 -22.21 18.89 8.98
C THR A 43 -20.90 18.76 8.19
N GLU A 44 -19.79 18.39 8.84
CA GLU A 44 -18.45 18.39 8.24
C GLU A 44 -18.07 17.02 7.67
N TYR A 45 -18.38 15.92 8.36
CA TYR A 45 -17.95 14.58 7.95
C TYR A 45 -18.70 14.05 6.72
N ARG A 46 -20.02 14.29 6.65
CA ARG A 46 -20.88 13.72 5.62
C ARG A 46 -22.06 14.64 5.30
N PRO A 47 -21.81 15.79 4.64
CA PRO A 47 -22.87 16.71 4.25
C PRO A 47 -23.85 16.13 3.23
N GLU A 48 -23.40 15.15 2.43
CA GLU A 48 -24.22 14.48 1.41
C GLU A 48 -24.33 12.98 1.71
N CYS A 49 -25.55 12.44 1.57
CA CYS A 49 -25.79 11.00 1.64
C CYS A 49 -25.09 10.30 0.46
N PRO A 50 -24.58 9.06 0.65
CA PRO A 50 -23.82 8.37 -0.40
C PRO A 50 -24.68 8.08 -1.64
N ALA A 51 -25.97 7.83 -1.43
CA ALA A 51 -26.93 7.56 -2.47
C ALA A 51 -27.47 8.83 -3.14
N THR A 52 -27.21 10.01 -2.59
CA THR A 52 -27.73 11.30 -3.06
C THR A 52 -26.58 12.26 -3.32
N THR A 53 -25.78 11.94 -4.33
CA THR A 53 -24.68 12.78 -4.79
C THR A 53 -25.18 13.83 -5.77
N LYS A 54 -24.66 15.05 -5.69
CA LYS A 54 -24.99 16.13 -6.64
C LYS A 54 -24.35 15.94 -8.03
N VAL A 55 -23.29 15.14 -8.10
CA VAL A 55 -22.52 14.89 -9.31
C VAL A 55 -22.93 13.55 -9.91
N LYS A 56 -23.09 13.50 -11.23
CA LYS A 56 -23.24 12.24 -11.96
C LYS A 56 -21.85 11.68 -12.29
N PRO A 57 -21.37 10.62 -11.62
CA PRO A 57 -20.06 10.05 -11.95
C PRO A 57 -20.11 9.35 -13.32
N VAL A 58 -19.05 9.52 -14.11
CA VAL A 58 -18.82 8.77 -15.36
C VAL A 58 -17.53 7.98 -15.16
N VAL A 59 -17.66 6.69 -14.86
CA VAL A 59 -16.50 5.80 -14.65
C VAL A 59 -16.04 5.27 -16.00
N PRO A 60 -14.81 5.55 -16.44
CA PRO A 60 -14.30 5.04 -17.71
C PRO A 60 -14.10 3.51 -17.64
N THR A 61 -14.57 2.80 -18.66
CA THR A 61 -14.48 1.33 -18.72
C THR A 61 -13.37 0.83 -19.65
N SER A 62 -13.02 1.60 -20.68
CA SER A 62 -12.02 1.24 -21.69
C SER A 62 -11.21 2.45 -22.10
N ASN A 63 -9.96 2.22 -22.49
CA ASN A 63 -9.10 3.26 -23.07
C ASN A 63 -9.67 3.70 -24.43
N PRO A 64 -9.60 5.01 -24.77
CA PRO A 64 -10.21 5.56 -25.99
C PRO A 64 -9.71 4.90 -27.27
N GLU A 65 -8.44 4.47 -27.30
CA GLU A 65 -7.82 3.77 -28.44
C GLU A 65 -8.50 2.44 -28.76
N THR A 66 -9.05 1.77 -27.75
CA THR A 66 -9.64 0.42 -27.86
C THR A 66 -11.16 0.43 -28.02
N VAL A 67 -11.79 1.61 -27.99
CA VAL A 67 -13.23 1.76 -28.19
C VAL A 67 -13.59 1.50 -29.65
N TYR A 68 -12.82 2.07 -30.59
CA TYR A 68 -13.06 1.94 -32.02
C TYR A 68 -12.20 0.86 -32.68
N ASP A 69 -10.94 0.66 -32.27
CA ASP A 69 -10.13 -0.48 -32.72
C ASP A 69 -10.31 -1.68 -31.80
N ILE A 70 -11.33 -2.48 -32.10
CA ILE A 70 -11.78 -3.60 -31.25
C ILE A 70 -11.05 -4.93 -31.49
N LYS A 71 -9.91 -4.92 -32.20
CA LYS A 71 -9.16 -6.15 -32.50
C LYS A 71 -8.71 -6.85 -31.21
N TYR A 72 -9.39 -7.94 -30.89
CA TYR A 72 -9.15 -8.64 -29.63
C TYR A 72 -7.85 -9.44 -29.60
N PHE A 73 -7.44 -10.06 -30.71
CA PHE A 73 -6.26 -10.95 -30.73
C PHE A 73 -4.94 -10.23 -30.42
N VAL A 74 -4.82 -8.94 -30.73
CA VAL A 74 -3.64 -8.12 -30.38
C VAL A 74 -3.60 -7.82 -28.88
N ARG A 75 -4.77 -7.67 -28.24
CA ARG A 75 -4.93 -7.34 -26.82
C ARG A 75 -4.98 -8.57 -25.91
N ASP A 76 -5.15 -9.78 -26.46
CA ASP A 76 -5.31 -11.01 -25.69
C ASP A 76 -3.99 -11.48 -25.03
N GLN A 77 -3.70 -10.92 -23.85
CA GLN A 77 -2.53 -11.31 -23.06
C GLN A 77 -2.64 -12.74 -22.48
N ARG A 78 -3.85 -13.28 -22.35
CA ARG A 78 -4.05 -14.61 -21.74
C ARG A 78 -3.54 -15.72 -22.65
N ARG A 79 -3.75 -15.58 -23.96
CA ARG A 79 -3.35 -16.57 -24.97
C ARG A 79 -2.03 -16.23 -25.63
N ASN A 80 -1.63 -14.95 -25.68
CA ASN A 80 -0.37 -14.50 -26.24
C ASN A 80 0.83 -14.78 -25.31
N ARG A 81 0.95 -16.04 -24.87
CA ARG A 81 2.09 -16.53 -24.09
C ARG A 81 2.89 -17.52 -24.92
N PRO A 82 4.22 -17.55 -24.80
CA PRO A 82 5.02 -18.53 -25.52
C PRO A 82 4.58 -19.96 -25.15
N PRO A 83 4.56 -20.89 -26.11
CA PRO A 83 4.25 -22.29 -25.83
C PRO A 83 5.29 -22.90 -24.89
N ILE A 84 4.87 -23.86 -24.07
CA ILE A 84 5.77 -24.54 -23.12
C ILE A 84 6.74 -25.42 -23.90
N GLN A 85 8.03 -25.09 -23.84
CA GLN A 85 9.10 -25.90 -24.40
C GLN A 85 9.63 -26.88 -23.35
N ARG A 86 9.63 -28.18 -23.67
CA ARG A 86 10.15 -29.23 -22.78
C ARG A 86 11.29 -29.95 -23.48
N THR A 87 12.48 -29.93 -22.88
CA THR A 87 13.66 -30.64 -23.35
C THR A 87 14.08 -31.67 -22.30
N VAL A 88 14.53 -32.84 -22.74
CA VAL A 88 15.01 -33.91 -21.86
C VAL A 88 16.53 -33.86 -21.84
N LEU A 89 17.12 -33.60 -20.67
CA LEU A 89 18.57 -33.61 -20.48
C LEU A 89 19.03 -35.02 -20.10
N LYS A 90 19.96 -35.59 -20.87
CA LYS A 90 20.61 -36.87 -20.55
C LYS A 90 21.86 -36.63 -19.72
N LYS A 91 22.39 -37.70 -19.12
CA LYS A 91 23.64 -37.65 -18.37
C LYS A 91 24.81 -37.07 -19.19
N SER A 92 24.90 -37.40 -20.48
CA SER A 92 25.92 -36.85 -21.39
C SER A 92 25.90 -35.33 -21.43
N ASP A 93 24.72 -34.75 -21.49
CA ASP A 93 24.51 -33.32 -21.71
C ASP A 93 24.88 -32.55 -20.44
N VAL A 94 24.50 -33.08 -19.27
CA VAL A 94 24.88 -32.53 -17.97
C VAL A 94 26.40 -32.56 -17.76
N VAL A 95 27.07 -33.65 -18.14
CA VAL A 95 28.54 -33.75 -18.04
C VAL A 95 29.24 -32.73 -18.94
N ASN A 96 28.69 -32.44 -20.12
CA ASN A 96 29.23 -31.40 -21.00
C ASN A 96 29.03 -30.00 -20.41
N LEU A 97 27.84 -29.69 -19.89
CA LEU A 97 27.55 -28.41 -19.23
C LEU A 97 28.46 -28.16 -18.01
N MET A 98 28.80 -29.21 -17.26
CA MET A 98 29.74 -29.12 -16.13
C MET A 98 31.18 -28.86 -16.58
N LYS A 99 31.59 -29.40 -17.74
CA LYS A 99 32.91 -29.13 -18.31
C LYS A 99 33.00 -27.71 -18.87
N GLU A 100 31.91 -27.20 -19.44
CA GLU A 100 31.81 -25.84 -19.97
C GLU A 100 31.82 -24.79 -18.85
N ASN A 101 31.09 -25.03 -17.75
CA ASN A 101 30.98 -24.10 -16.61
C ASN A 101 31.93 -24.46 -15.45
N GLN A 102 33.22 -24.62 -15.74
CA GLN A 102 34.20 -25.11 -14.75
C GLN A 102 34.62 -24.04 -13.73
N SER A 103 34.59 -22.75 -14.09
CA SER A 103 34.97 -21.63 -13.23
C SER A 103 33.85 -20.61 -13.14
N PHE A 104 33.57 -20.11 -11.93
CA PHE A 104 32.56 -19.09 -11.70
C PHE A 104 33.20 -17.72 -11.47
N ASP A 105 32.74 -16.73 -12.23
CA ASP A 105 33.03 -15.32 -11.97
C ASP A 105 32.09 -14.76 -10.91
N VAL A 106 32.48 -13.68 -10.24
CA VAL A 106 31.70 -13.04 -9.16
C VAL A 106 30.31 -12.61 -9.64
N THR A 107 30.17 -12.24 -10.91
CA THR A 107 28.89 -11.81 -11.53
C THR A 107 27.88 -12.95 -11.71
N GLN A 108 28.32 -14.21 -11.67
CA GLN A 108 27.45 -15.38 -11.87
C GLN A 108 26.74 -15.82 -10.58
N PHE A 109 27.10 -15.25 -9.44
CA PHE A 109 26.42 -15.51 -8.18
C PHE A 109 25.14 -14.69 -8.05
N PRO A 110 24.07 -15.26 -7.47
CA PRO A 110 22.84 -14.53 -7.22
C PRO A 110 23.12 -13.34 -6.30
N ILE A 111 22.62 -12.17 -6.67
CA ILE A 111 22.83 -10.94 -5.91
C ILE A 111 22.05 -11.05 -4.58
N PRO A 112 22.71 -10.89 -3.42
CA PRO A 112 22.01 -10.91 -2.15
C PRO A 112 21.10 -9.70 -2.02
N TYR A 113 19.89 -9.91 -1.52
CA TYR A 113 18.99 -8.82 -1.14
C TYR A 113 19.46 -8.23 0.20
N LEU A 114 20.34 -7.23 0.15
CA LEU A 114 20.90 -6.59 1.34
C LEU A 114 19.94 -5.50 1.84
N THR A 115 19.43 -5.67 3.05
CA THR A 115 18.71 -4.61 3.76
C THR A 115 19.71 -3.64 4.36
N ALA A 116 19.58 -2.34 4.05
CA ALA A 116 20.39 -1.31 4.67
C ALA A 116 20.15 -1.28 6.19
N LYS A 117 21.19 -0.97 6.97
CA LYS A 117 21.00 -0.56 8.36
C LYS A 117 20.43 0.86 8.32
N VAL A 118 19.18 1.01 8.70
CA VAL A 118 18.47 2.29 8.72
C VAL A 118 18.37 2.74 10.17
N GLU A 119 18.73 3.99 10.43
CA GLU A 119 18.39 4.66 11.69
C GLU A 119 17.02 5.32 11.48
N GLU A 120 16.06 4.91 12.29
CA GLU A 120 14.69 5.43 12.24
C GLU A 120 14.64 6.75 13.01
N ASP A 121 14.11 7.79 12.36
CA ASP A 121 13.85 9.10 12.96
C ASP A 121 12.38 9.46 12.71
N ASP A 122 11.69 9.85 13.78
CA ASP A 122 10.24 10.03 13.83
C ASP A 122 9.76 11.13 12.88
N ASN A 123 10.56 12.18 12.65
CA ASN A 123 10.16 13.37 11.88
C ASN A 123 11.07 13.69 10.68
N ALA A 124 12.01 12.82 10.32
CA ALA A 124 12.99 13.10 9.25
C ALA A 124 12.36 13.24 7.86
N TYR A 125 11.30 12.48 7.58
CA TYR A 125 10.63 12.49 6.28
C TYR A 125 9.43 13.43 6.27
N GLY A 126 9.45 14.45 5.40
CA GLY A 126 8.34 15.41 5.26
C GLY A 126 7.99 16.17 6.56
N GLY A 127 8.91 16.21 7.53
CA GLY A 127 8.67 16.80 8.85
C GLY A 127 7.68 16.02 9.72
N GLY A 128 7.42 14.74 9.44
CA GLY A 128 6.46 13.89 10.17
C GLY A 128 5.01 13.99 9.69
N TYR A 129 4.72 14.80 8.67
CA TYR A 129 3.36 15.04 8.15
C TYR A 129 3.04 14.33 6.84
N GLU A 130 4.05 13.78 6.19
CA GLU A 130 3.90 13.00 4.97
C GLU A 130 4.23 11.54 5.28
N THR A 131 3.23 10.66 5.21
CA THR A 131 3.49 9.23 5.06
C THR A 131 3.84 9.01 3.59
N GLY A 132 5.13 8.88 3.28
CA GLY A 132 5.61 8.82 1.90
C GLY A 132 4.88 7.79 1.04
N PHE A 133 4.16 8.29 0.03
CA PHE A 133 4.06 7.75 -1.32
C PHE A 133 3.33 8.80 -2.16
N ASN A 134 4.10 9.69 -2.78
CA ASN A 134 3.59 10.72 -3.67
C ASN A 134 3.39 10.09 -5.06
N PHE A 135 2.16 9.63 -5.36
CA PHE A 135 1.83 8.96 -6.64
C PHE A 135 1.98 9.89 -7.87
N ASP A 136 2.10 11.21 -7.64
CA ASP A 136 2.03 12.23 -8.69
C ASP A 136 3.42 12.66 -9.24
N LYS A 137 4.52 12.14 -8.69
CA LYS A 137 5.89 12.42 -9.19
C LYS A 137 6.54 11.18 -9.82
N TRP A 138 6.08 10.82 -11.00
CA TRP A 138 6.91 10.14 -11.99
C TRP A 138 7.64 11.19 -12.85
N GLU A 139 8.41 12.06 -12.21
CA GLU A 139 9.48 12.75 -12.94
C GLU A 139 10.64 11.78 -13.05
N LEU A 140 10.98 11.44 -14.30
CA LEU A 140 12.17 10.71 -14.71
C LEU A 140 13.40 11.23 -13.96
N GLY A 141 13.71 10.58 -12.83
CA GLY A 141 15.07 10.48 -12.34
C GLY A 141 15.84 9.61 -13.33
N SER A 142 16.34 10.23 -14.39
CA SER A 142 17.34 9.65 -15.27
C SER A 142 18.61 9.41 -14.45
N VAL A 143 18.67 8.26 -13.78
CA VAL A 143 19.93 7.61 -13.45
C VAL A 143 20.38 6.98 -14.76
N CYS A 144 21.46 7.50 -15.32
CA CYS A 144 22.10 6.94 -16.50
C CYS A 144 22.48 5.49 -16.23
N PHE A 145 21.63 4.56 -16.64
CA PHE A 145 21.95 3.15 -16.76
C PHE A 145 22.40 2.94 -18.20
N GLU A 146 23.60 3.44 -18.51
CA GLU A 146 24.36 2.89 -19.62
C GLU A 146 24.81 1.49 -19.19
N ASP A 147 24.67 0.55 -20.12
CA ASP A 147 25.04 -0.86 -20.03
C ASP A 147 24.05 -1.76 -19.27
N LEU A 148 23.02 -2.22 -19.98
CA LEU A 148 22.85 -3.64 -20.28
C LEU A 148 21.80 -3.83 -21.37
N ASN A 149 22.29 -4.31 -22.50
CA ASN A 149 21.51 -4.73 -23.65
C ASN A 149 20.42 -5.73 -23.24
N GLY A 150 19.17 -5.38 -23.58
CA GLY A 150 18.12 -6.31 -23.97
C GLY A 150 17.63 -7.28 -22.92
N MET A 151 16.53 -6.95 -22.23
CA MET A 151 15.51 -7.91 -21.85
C MET A 151 14.17 -7.20 -21.60
N GLY A 152 13.10 -7.79 -22.14
CA GLY A 152 11.79 -7.18 -22.31
C GLY A 152 11.09 -6.75 -21.03
N PHE A 153 10.37 -5.64 -21.17
CA PHE A 153 9.43 -5.06 -20.23
C PHE A 153 8.29 -6.06 -19.92
N VAL A 154 8.13 -6.43 -18.65
CA VAL A 154 7.03 -7.27 -18.17
C VAL A 154 6.08 -6.38 -17.37
N ASP A 155 4.97 -6.00 -17.97
CA ASP A 155 3.88 -5.27 -17.33
C ASP A 155 3.18 -6.15 -16.28
N PHE A 156 3.34 -5.81 -15.00
CA PHE A 156 2.49 -6.31 -13.94
C PHE A 156 1.19 -5.50 -13.90
N GLY A 157 0.22 -5.95 -14.68
CA GLY A 157 -1.10 -5.35 -14.73
C GLY A 157 -1.93 -5.60 -13.46
N TRP A 158 -2.29 -4.51 -12.78
CA TRP A 158 -3.61 -4.20 -12.19
C TRP A 158 -4.37 -5.38 -11.54
N MET A 159 -4.06 -5.67 -10.28
CA MET A 159 -4.97 -6.38 -9.37
C MET A 159 -5.67 -5.35 -8.48
N TRP A 160 -6.94 -5.12 -8.76
CA TRP A 160 -7.83 -4.26 -8.00
C TRP A 160 -7.87 -4.71 -6.53
N ILE A 161 -7.52 -3.78 -5.63
CA ILE A 161 -7.73 -3.89 -4.20
C ILE A 161 -9.24 -3.72 -3.97
N LEU A 162 -9.94 -4.84 -3.88
CA LEU A 162 -11.25 -4.93 -3.24
C LEU A 162 -11.02 -5.28 -1.77
N GLU A 163 -11.63 -4.47 -0.90
CA GLU A 163 -12.06 -4.74 0.48
C GLU A 163 -11.10 -5.49 1.43
N VAL A 164 -10.58 -4.71 2.38
CA VAL A 164 -9.75 -5.13 3.53
C VAL A 164 -10.46 -6.16 4.44
N ASP A 165 -11.77 -6.36 4.31
CA ASP A 165 -12.52 -7.29 5.18
C ASP A 165 -12.56 -8.74 4.67
N ASP A 166 -12.31 -9.01 3.39
CA ASP A 166 -12.35 -10.37 2.82
C ASP A 166 -11.01 -11.13 2.95
N MET A 167 -9.91 -10.42 3.20
CA MET A 167 -8.58 -11.04 3.27
C MET A 167 -8.41 -11.98 4.47
N MET A 168 -9.16 -11.75 5.56
CA MET A 168 -9.14 -12.58 6.76
C MET A 168 -9.84 -13.93 6.57
N MET A 169 -10.83 -14.01 5.67
CA MET A 169 -11.53 -15.26 5.37
C MET A 169 -10.74 -16.15 4.39
N VAL A 170 -10.01 -15.54 3.46
CA VAL A 170 -9.15 -16.30 2.53
C VAL A 170 -7.91 -16.85 3.24
N PHE A 171 -7.31 -16.09 4.16
CA PHE A 171 -6.18 -16.58 4.96
C PHE A 171 -6.57 -17.74 5.89
N THR A 172 -7.75 -17.69 6.51
CA THR A 172 -8.22 -18.80 7.36
C THR A 172 -8.56 -20.05 6.53
N SER A 173 -9.13 -19.89 5.33
CA SER A 173 -9.41 -21.01 4.43
C SER A 173 -8.14 -21.68 3.89
N ILE A 174 -7.12 -20.89 3.50
CA ILE A 174 -5.82 -21.40 3.03
C ILE A 174 -5.04 -22.06 4.17
N CYS A 175 -5.06 -21.49 5.38
CA CYS A 175 -4.43 -22.11 6.56
C CYS A 175 -5.10 -23.43 6.96
N ASN A 176 -6.43 -23.53 6.87
CA ASN A 176 -7.16 -24.78 7.12
C ASN A 176 -6.89 -25.84 6.04
N LEU A 177 -6.77 -25.43 4.77
CA LEU A 177 -6.38 -26.33 3.68
C LEU A 177 -4.96 -26.88 3.90
N LEU A 178 -3.99 -26.00 4.19
CA LEU A 178 -2.59 -26.37 4.42
C LEU A 178 -2.41 -27.23 5.70
N SER A 179 -3.21 -26.98 6.74
CA SER A 179 -3.25 -27.83 7.95
C SER A 179 -3.78 -29.24 7.63
N SER A 180 -4.80 -29.35 6.76
CA SER A 180 -5.35 -30.64 6.32
C SER A 180 -4.39 -31.46 5.44
N TYR A 181 -3.56 -30.79 4.62
CA TYR A 181 -2.56 -31.48 3.79
C TYR A 181 -1.31 -31.94 4.56
N LYS A 182 -0.98 -31.31 5.69
CA LYS A 182 0.15 -31.74 6.54
C LYS A 182 -0.16 -32.94 7.43
N LEU A 183 -1.43 -33.21 7.76
CA LEU A 183 -1.81 -34.35 8.60
C LEU A 183 -2.00 -35.67 7.84
N LYS A 184 -2.11 -35.65 6.50
CA LYS A 184 -2.31 -36.87 5.69
C LYS A 184 -1.02 -37.61 5.28
N LYS A 185 0.16 -37.12 5.67
CA LYS A 185 1.45 -37.73 5.29
C LYS A 185 2.18 -38.46 6.42
N PHE A 186 1.49 -38.76 7.52
CA PHE A 186 2.08 -39.45 8.69
C PHE A 186 1.27 -40.66 9.22
N LEU A 187 0.35 -41.20 8.44
CA LEU A 187 -0.32 -42.47 8.75
C LEU A 187 -0.49 -43.29 7.46
N ILE A 188 0.52 -44.12 7.18
CA ILE A 188 0.53 -45.51 6.66
C ILE A 188 2.00 -45.93 6.61
#